data_AF-A0A9Q0IRT1-F1
#
_entry.id   AF-A0A9Q0IRT1-F1
#
_cell.length_a   1.000
_cell.length_b   1.000
_cell.length_c   1.000
_cell.angle_alpha   90.00
_cell.angle_beta   90.00
_cell.angle_gamma   90.00
#
_symmetry.space_group_name_H-M   'P 1'
#
loop_
_entity.id
_entity.type
_entity.pdbx_description
1 polymer ?
#
loop_
_entity_poly.entity_id
_entity_poly.type
_entity_poly.pdbx_seq_one_letter_code
_entity_poly.pdbx_strand_id
1 'polypeptide(L)'
;MGNQLDRITHLNYSELPTGDPSGLEKDELRVGVAYFFSDEEEEADDRSASDCGFTKDHHSPAEEGPLAVSEVEYSAFCSQECIFSKLRENEDLNVYSATTLLTMCKPGDLLELVAAAQAPHWAIYERDDRVIHLHMGEIRKDSLLEVSGGRRGRIVNNRYRFRPLPADMVMQNAAGHLGLHRGEICWADSESFAAWCRFGKREFKAGGEAHSAAAAAQQQQQYFLKVHLSGSGVHTLVFRSLEDMIRERRRVDASGILKELSLVNGGKE
;
A
#
# COMPACT_ATOMS: atom_id res chain seq x y z
N MET A 1 -45.55 16.01 66.07
CA MET A 1 -44.22 16.15 66.69
C MET A 1 -43.32 15.07 66.11
N GLY A 2 -42.19 15.45 65.52
CA GLY A 2 -41.20 14.52 64.97
C GLY A 2 -40.58 15.00 63.65
N ASN A 3 -39.80 16.09 63.69
CA ASN A 3 -38.87 16.45 62.62
C ASN A 3 -37.72 15.44 62.62
N GLN A 4 -37.28 15.01 61.43
CA GLN A 4 -35.89 14.62 61.24
C GLN A 4 -35.43 14.99 59.83
N LEU A 5 -34.47 15.91 59.81
CA LEU A 5 -33.70 16.39 58.66
C LEU A 5 -32.67 15.34 58.22
N ASP A 6 -32.05 15.65 57.07
CA ASP A 6 -30.83 15.07 56.50
C ASP A 6 -30.99 13.93 55.50
N ARG A 7 -31.01 14.32 54.21
CA ARG A 7 -29.91 14.03 53.26
C ARG A 7 -30.15 14.78 51.94
N ILE A 8 -29.61 15.99 51.88
CA ILE A 8 -29.29 16.68 50.63
C ILE A 8 -28.05 15.99 50.05
N THR A 9 -28.24 15.01 49.18
CA THR A 9 -27.25 14.44 48.26
C THR A 9 -28.08 13.55 47.32
N HIS A 10 -28.27 13.81 46.03
CA HIS A 10 -27.27 13.95 45.00
C HIS A 10 -27.92 14.63 43.79
N LEU A 11 -27.52 15.87 43.49
CA LEU A 11 -27.80 16.46 42.18
C LEU A 11 -26.76 15.97 41.18
N ASN A 12 -27.30 15.64 40.02
CA ASN A 12 -26.72 14.94 38.89
C ASN A 12 -25.67 15.83 38.17
N TYR A 13 -24.44 15.34 38.02
CA TYR A 13 -23.35 16.02 37.31
C TYR A 13 -23.50 15.89 35.78
N SER A 14 -24.60 16.38 35.21
CA SER A 14 -24.84 16.27 33.76
C SER A 14 -24.78 17.57 32.98
N GLU A 15 -24.57 18.74 33.61
CA GLU A 15 -24.63 20.01 32.86
C GLU A 15 -23.62 21.04 33.38
N LEU A 16 -22.34 20.85 33.10
CA LEU A 16 -21.36 21.94 33.16
C LEU A 16 -20.59 21.99 31.82
N PRO A 17 -20.64 23.12 31.09
CA PRO A 17 -19.78 23.34 29.93
C PRO A 17 -18.34 23.46 30.43
N THR A 18 -17.54 22.42 30.23
CA THR A 18 -16.10 22.52 30.46
C THR A 18 -15.49 23.30 29.30
N GLY A 19 -15.42 24.62 29.48
CA GLY A 19 -14.57 25.49 28.69
C GLY A 19 -13.12 25.02 28.79
N ASP A 20 -12.42 25.06 27.67
CA ASP A 20 -11.01 24.69 27.54
C ASP A 20 -10.14 25.62 28.44
N PRO A 21 -9.39 25.06 29.41
CA PRO A 21 -8.53 25.84 30.30
C PRO A 21 -7.16 26.19 29.68
N SER A 22 -6.98 25.97 28.38
CA SER A 22 -5.75 26.30 27.66
C SER A 22 -5.82 27.73 27.12
N GLY A 23 -5.42 28.70 27.94
CA GLY A 23 -5.42 30.13 27.61
C GLY A 23 -4.96 30.46 26.18
N LEU A 24 -5.78 31.26 25.51
CA LEU A 24 -5.48 32.00 24.29
C LEU A 24 -4.02 32.45 24.26
N GLU A 25 -3.28 32.11 23.20
CA GLU A 25 -2.83 33.10 22.20
C GLU A 25 -2.85 32.45 20.80
N LYS A 26 -3.56 33.12 19.87
CA LYS A 26 -3.36 32.93 18.43
C LYS A 26 -1.96 33.49 18.14
N ASP A 27 -0.97 32.62 18.07
CA ASP A 27 0.35 33.04 17.63
C ASP A 27 0.39 32.99 16.11
N GLU A 28 0.56 34.18 15.56
CA GLU A 28 0.62 34.50 14.14
C GLU A 28 1.71 33.68 13.42
N LEU A 29 1.56 33.61 12.10
CA LEU A 29 2.53 33.10 11.13
C LEU A 29 3.98 33.34 11.58
N ARG A 30 4.61 32.32 12.18
CA ARG A 30 6.04 32.34 12.49
C ARG A 30 6.80 32.23 11.17
N VAL A 31 7.08 33.37 10.56
CA VAL A 31 7.99 33.50 9.42
C VAL A 31 9.38 33.07 9.90
N GLY A 32 9.81 31.89 9.48
CA GLY A 32 11.17 31.42 9.72
C GLY A 32 12.15 32.25 8.90
N VAL A 33 13.05 32.97 9.58
CA VAL A 33 14.21 33.61 8.96
C VAL A 33 15.30 32.55 8.83
N ALA A 34 15.58 32.10 7.61
CA ALA A 34 16.76 31.29 7.32
C ALA A 34 17.97 32.22 7.20
N TYR A 35 18.99 31.99 8.03
CA TYR A 35 20.31 32.60 7.86
C TYR A 35 21.03 31.85 6.74
N PHE A 36 21.24 32.54 5.61
CA PHE A 36 22.12 32.10 4.55
C PHE A 36 23.56 32.38 4.98
N PHE A 37 24.36 31.32 5.14
CA PHE A 37 25.82 31.47 5.16
C PHE A 37 26.29 31.51 3.71
N SER A 38 26.56 32.70 3.21
CA SER A 38 27.44 32.88 2.05
C SER A 38 28.86 32.64 2.55
N ASP A 39 29.48 31.55 2.11
CA ASP A 39 30.94 31.49 2.07
C ASP A 39 31.32 31.78 0.61
N GLU A 40 31.73 33.02 0.39
CA GLU A 40 32.33 33.50 -0.84
C GLU A 40 33.84 33.22 -0.78
N GLU A 41 34.34 32.69 -1.90
CA GLU A 41 35.74 32.73 -2.38
C GLU A 41 36.75 31.70 -1.83
N GLU A 42 37.16 30.78 -2.70
CA GLU A 42 38.54 30.82 -3.23
C GLU A 42 38.63 30.11 -4.60
N GLU A 43 38.94 30.88 -5.65
CA GLU A 43 39.43 30.40 -6.94
C GLU A 43 40.92 30.04 -6.83
N ALA A 44 41.31 28.86 -7.35
CA ALA A 44 42.70 28.62 -7.79
C ALA A 44 42.78 27.46 -8.81
N ASP A 45 42.62 27.83 -10.07
CA ASP A 45 43.47 27.56 -11.24
C ASP A 45 43.86 26.13 -11.71
N ASP A 46 43.96 26.09 -13.04
CA ASP A 46 44.28 25.06 -14.02
C ASP A 46 45.33 23.99 -13.66
N ARG A 47 45.11 22.77 -14.19
CA ARG A 47 46.04 22.12 -15.16
C ARG A 47 45.57 20.76 -15.69
N SER A 48 45.20 20.77 -16.98
CA SER A 48 45.58 19.83 -18.05
C SER A 48 45.69 18.32 -17.80
N ALA A 49 44.81 17.60 -18.50
CA ALA A 49 45.03 16.38 -19.29
C ALA A 49 46.24 15.49 -18.99
N SER A 50 45.98 14.23 -18.66
CA SER A 50 46.85 13.12 -19.04
C SER A 50 46.01 11.90 -19.41
N ASP A 51 46.05 11.65 -20.70
CA ASP A 51 45.63 10.45 -21.40
C ASP A 51 46.47 9.25 -20.95
N CYS A 52 45.83 8.21 -20.42
CA CYS A 52 46.34 6.84 -20.55
C CYS A 52 45.18 5.85 -20.41
N GLY A 53 44.74 5.33 -21.55
CA GLY A 53 43.86 4.17 -21.61
C GLY A 53 44.53 2.91 -21.05
N PHE A 54 43.82 2.22 -20.16
CA PHE A 54 43.88 0.76 -20.02
C PHE A 54 42.53 0.27 -19.50
N THR A 55 41.89 -0.56 -20.31
CA THR A 55 40.70 -1.35 -19.99
C THR A 55 40.92 -2.18 -18.73
N LYS A 56 40.06 -2.00 -17.72
CA LYS A 56 39.80 -3.04 -16.74
C LYS A 56 38.38 -2.89 -16.22
N ASP A 57 37.58 -3.90 -16.55
CA ASP A 57 36.23 -4.13 -16.02
C ASP A 57 36.26 -4.05 -14.50
N HIS A 58 35.86 -2.91 -13.97
CA HIS A 58 35.40 -2.80 -12.61
C HIS A 58 33.88 -2.86 -12.66
N HIS A 59 33.34 -4.03 -12.31
CA HIS A 59 31.99 -4.15 -11.82
C HIS A 59 31.83 -3.18 -10.65
N SER A 60 31.29 -2.00 -10.94
CA SER A 60 30.76 -1.10 -9.92
C SER A 60 29.67 -1.87 -9.16
N PRO A 61 29.64 -1.84 -7.82
CA PRO A 61 28.42 -2.23 -7.12
C PRO A 61 27.36 -1.25 -7.60
N ALA A 62 26.43 -1.76 -8.42
CA ALA A 62 25.30 -0.98 -8.91
C ALA A 62 24.66 -0.30 -7.70
N GLU A 63 24.54 1.02 -7.76
CA GLU A 63 23.95 1.82 -6.68
C GLU A 63 22.68 1.12 -6.17
N GLU A 64 22.67 0.76 -4.89
CA GLU A 64 21.51 0.17 -4.21
C GLU A 64 20.43 1.24 -3.94
N GLY A 65 20.20 2.11 -4.92
CA GLY A 65 19.18 3.13 -4.89
C GLY A 65 17.80 2.55 -5.18
N PRO A 66 16.74 3.26 -4.76
CA PRO A 66 15.39 3.02 -5.24
C PRO A 66 15.34 3.09 -6.78
N LEU A 67 14.68 2.11 -7.41
CA LEU A 67 14.47 2.10 -8.85
C LEU A 67 13.01 2.40 -9.18
N ALA A 68 12.80 3.25 -10.19
CA ALA A 68 11.48 3.44 -10.79
C ALA A 68 11.24 2.37 -11.86
N VAL A 69 10.26 1.49 -11.66
CA VAL A 69 9.85 0.49 -12.66
C VAL A 69 8.67 1.04 -13.44
N SER A 70 8.68 0.95 -14.78
CA SER A 70 7.51 1.29 -15.60
C SER A 70 6.41 0.26 -15.37
N GLU A 71 5.30 0.69 -14.80
CA GLU A 71 4.18 -0.15 -14.37
C GLU A 71 2.87 0.49 -14.77
N VAL A 72 1.81 -0.32 -14.92
CA VAL A 72 0.45 0.19 -15.11
C VAL A 72 -0.02 0.86 -13.82
N GLU A 73 -0.65 2.01 -13.99
CA GLU A 73 -1.22 2.82 -12.93
C GLU A 73 -2.73 2.58 -12.81
N TYR A 74 -3.22 2.54 -11.58
CA TYR A 74 -4.60 2.17 -11.29
C TYR A 74 -5.21 3.06 -10.21
N SER A 75 -6.51 3.26 -10.33
CA SER A 75 -7.35 3.70 -9.21
C SER A 75 -8.63 2.91 -9.22
N ALA A 76 -9.05 2.40 -8.07
CA ALA A 76 -10.32 1.69 -7.95
C ALA A 76 -11.27 2.39 -7.00
N PHE A 77 -12.56 2.30 -7.33
CA PHE A 77 -13.64 2.92 -6.58
C PHE A 77 -14.71 1.90 -6.25
N CYS A 78 -15.32 2.07 -5.09
CA CYS A 78 -16.54 1.39 -4.73
C CYS A 78 -17.64 2.43 -4.59
N SER A 79 -18.64 2.39 -5.47
CA SER A 79 -19.56 3.51 -5.67
C SER A 79 -18.80 4.83 -5.95
N GLN A 80 -18.76 5.77 -4.99
CA GLN A 80 -18.05 7.05 -5.14
C GLN A 80 -16.74 7.11 -4.32
N GLU A 81 -16.43 6.10 -3.52
CA GLU A 81 -15.27 6.09 -2.64
C GLU A 81 -14.06 5.45 -3.34
N CYS A 82 -12.90 6.11 -3.33
CA CYS A 82 -11.66 5.50 -3.80
C CYS A 82 -11.17 4.48 -2.77
N ILE A 83 -11.12 3.21 -3.17
CA ILE A 83 -10.73 2.09 -2.30
C ILE A 83 -9.31 1.59 -2.56
N PHE A 84 -8.73 1.91 -3.71
CA PHE A 84 -7.37 1.52 -4.11
C PHE A 84 -6.73 2.60 -4.96
N SER A 85 -5.46 2.91 -4.71
CA SER A 85 -4.68 3.85 -5.52
C SER A 85 -3.28 3.31 -5.77
N LYS A 86 -2.82 3.43 -7.00
CA LYS A 86 -1.45 3.18 -7.46
C LYS A 86 -1.18 4.15 -8.59
N LEU A 87 -0.92 5.40 -8.23
CA LEU A 87 -0.70 6.51 -9.15
C LEU A 87 0.58 7.23 -8.74
N ARG A 88 1.50 7.51 -9.68
CA ARG A 88 2.77 8.19 -9.36
C ARG A 88 2.58 9.60 -8.83
N GLU A 89 1.50 10.25 -9.22
CA GLU A 89 1.11 11.57 -8.73
C GLU A 89 0.81 11.59 -7.22
N ASN A 90 0.39 10.45 -6.65
CA ASN A 90 -0.12 10.38 -5.28
C ASN A 90 0.75 9.53 -4.35
N GLU A 91 1.57 8.62 -4.88
CA GLU A 91 2.32 7.64 -4.11
C GLU A 91 3.73 7.41 -4.67
N ASP A 92 4.69 7.18 -3.78
CA ASP A 92 6.01 6.71 -4.19
C ASP A 92 5.93 5.26 -4.68
N LEU A 93 6.25 5.04 -5.97
CA LEU A 93 6.30 3.72 -6.60
C LEU A 93 7.72 3.16 -6.70
N ASN A 94 8.69 3.77 -6.02
CA ASN A 94 10.05 3.25 -5.92
C ASN A 94 10.08 1.82 -5.37
N VAL A 95 10.99 1.01 -5.91
CA VAL A 95 11.21 -0.36 -5.46
C VAL A 95 12.63 -0.57 -4.97
N TYR A 96 12.74 -1.35 -3.91
CA TYR A 96 13.93 -1.58 -3.13
C TYR A 96 14.32 -3.06 -3.21
N SER A 97 15.61 -3.35 -3.02
CA SER A 97 16.06 -4.74 -2.86
C SER A 97 15.44 -5.35 -1.61
N ALA A 98 15.40 -6.68 -1.55
CA ALA A 98 14.92 -7.38 -0.35
C ALA A 98 15.75 -7.00 0.89
N THR A 99 17.07 -6.84 0.76
CA THR A 99 17.96 -6.40 1.85
C THR A 99 17.59 -5.01 2.37
N THR A 100 17.35 -4.04 1.48
CA THR A 100 16.92 -2.70 1.92
C THR A 100 15.53 -2.75 2.56
N LEU A 101 14.59 -3.53 2.02
CA LEU A 101 13.25 -3.69 2.63
C LEU A 101 13.34 -4.19 4.07
N LEU A 102 14.21 -5.16 4.36
CA LEU A 102 14.39 -5.70 5.72
C LEU A 102 14.76 -4.62 6.75
N THR A 103 15.50 -3.60 6.35
CA THR A 103 15.87 -2.49 7.23
C THR A 103 14.73 -1.51 7.51
N MET A 104 13.68 -1.50 6.68
CA MET A 104 12.57 -0.55 6.73
C MET A 104 11.29 -1.15 7.32
N CYS A 105 11.11 -2.47 7.17
CA CYS A 105 9.88 -3.15 7.52
C CYS A 105 9.63 -3.18 9.04
N LYS A 106 8.35 -3.12 9.39
CA LYS A 106 7.83 -3.38 10.72
C LYS A 106 6.85 -4.55 10.69
N PRO A 107 6.73 -5.32 11.79
CA PRO A 107 5.75 -6.39 11.88
C PRO A 107 4.34 -5.91 11.48
N GLY A 108 3.69 -6.65 10.58
CA GLY A 108 2.37 -6.30 10.03
C GLY A 108 2.38 -5.41 8.79
N ASP A 109 3.55 -4.98 8.31
CA ASP A 109 3.67 -4.26 7.04
C ASP A 109 3.31 -5.16 5.86
N LEU A 110 2.60 -4.60 4.88
CA LEU A 110 2.36 -5.28 3.61
C LEU A 110 3.48 -5.00 2.63
N LEU A 111 3.95 -6.05 1.98
CA LEU A 111 4.96 -5.99 0.94
C LEU A 111 4.36 -6.36 -0.40
N GLU A 112 4.72 -5.59 -1.43
CA GLU A 112 4.44 -5.90 -2.82
C GLU A 112 5.78 -6.15 -3.53
N LEU A 113 5.99 -7.39 -3.97
CA LEU A 113 7.16 -7.81 -4.73
C LEU A 113 6.81 -7.80 -6.22
N VAL A 114 7.52 -6.99 -6.99
CA VAL A 114 7.19 -6.70 -8.38
C VAL A 114 8.16 -7.38 -9.34
N ALA A 115 7.64 -7.81 -10.47
CA ALA A 115 8.42 -8.34 -11.58
C ALA A 115 7.76 -7.92 -12.90
N ALA A 116 8.60 -7.71 -13.93
CA ALA A 116 8.09 -7.39 -15.26
C ALA A 116 7.21 -8.54 -15.79
N ALA A 117 6.06 -8.20 -16.38
CA ALA A 117 5.10 -9.15 -16.94
C ALA A 117 4.66 -10.27 -15.97
N GLN A 118 4.55 -9.96 -14.68
CA GLN A 118 3.98 -10.86 -13.68
C GLN A 118 3.08 -10.05 -12.74
N ALA A 119 2.01 -10.68 -12.26
CA ALA A 119 1.20 -10.08 -11.21
C ALA A 119 2.07 -9.92 -9.93
N PRO A 120 2.02 -8.76 -9.25
CA PRO A 120 2.77 -8.57 -8.03
C PRO A 120 2.45 -9.63 -6.98
N HIS A 121 3.47 -10.08 -6.27
CA HIS A 121 3.31 -11.03 -5.17
C HIS A 121 3.28 -10.28 -3.84
N TRP A 122 2.23 -10.53 -3.05
CA TRP A 122 2.02 -9.82 -1.79
C TRP A 122 2.37 -10.70 -0.59
N ALA A 123 2.85 -10.06 0.47
CA ALA A 123 3.19 -10.73 1.72
C ALA A 123 3.00 -9.80 2.93
N ILE A 124 2.86 -10.38 4.11
CA ILE A 124 2.90 -9.65 5.39
C ILE A 124 4.27 -9.87 6.02
N TYR A 125 4.98 -8.80 6.36
CA TYR A 125 6.22 -8.89 7.11
C TYR A 125 5.96 -9.30 8.56
N GLU A 126 6.67 -10.31 9.05
CA GLU A 126 6.58 -10.76 10.43
C GLU A 126 7.70 -10.14 11.28
N ARG A 127 8.87 -10.77 11.30
CA ARG A 127 10.09 -10.42 12.05
C ARG A 127 11.22 -11.29 11.54
N ASP A 128 12.47 -10.94 11.86
CA ASP A 128 13.65 -11.78 11.61
C ASP A 128 13.71 -12.29 10.15
N ASP A 129 13.49 -11.36 9.20
CA ASP A 129 13.49 -11.58 7.76
C ASP A 129 12.41 -12.52 7.22
N ARG A 130 11.41 -12.85 8.03
CA ARG A 130 10.31 -13.74 7.63
C ARG A 130 9.09 -12.97 7.17
N VAL A 131 8.41 -13.57 6.19
CA VAL A 131 7.12 -13.11 5.69
C VAL A 131 6.10 -14.22 5.71
N ILE A 132 4.82 -13.85 5.88
CA ILE A 132 3.68 -14.76 5.74
C ILE A 132 2.95 -14.41 4.44
N HIS A 133 2.69 -15.40 3.60
CA HIS A 133 2.07 -15.19 2.29
C HIS A 133 1.32 -16.42 1.79
N LEU A 134 0.34 -16.20 0.91
CA LEU A 134 -0.29 -17.26 0.14
C LEU A 134 0.55 -17.54 -1.11
N HIS A 135 1.08 -18.75 -1.25
CA HIS A 135 1.86 -19.17 -2.42
C HIS A 135 1.45 -20.57 -2.85
N MET A 136 1.16 -20.73 -4.15
CA MET A 136 0.77 -22.01 -4.76
C MET A 136 -0.39 -22.72 -4.05
N GLY A 137 -1.29 -21.97 -3.40
CA GLY A 137 -2.44 -22.51 -2.68
C GLY A 137 -2.14 -22.93 -1.24
N GLU A 138 -1.04 -22.49 -0.66
CA GLU A 138 -0.67 -22.73 0.73
C GLU A 138 -0.31 -21.40 1.42
N ILE A 139 -0.75 -21.21 2.67
CA ILE A 139 -0.32 -20.08 3.50
C ILE A 139 0.96 -20.47 4.24
N ARG A 140 2.07 -19.85 3.86
CA ARG A 140 3.42 -20.23 4.27
C ARG A 140 4.12 -19.11 5.02
N LYS A 141 5.15 -19.50 5.78
CA LYS A 141 6.12 -18.58 6.38
C LYS A 141 7.51 -18.89 5.82
N ASP A 142 8.00 -18.00 4.99
CA ASP A 142 9.26 -18.17 4.26
C ASP A 142 10.17 -16.93 4.46
N SER A 143 11.44 -17.03 4.07
CA SER A 143 12.38 -15.90 4.10
C SER A 143 12.02 -14.86 3.03
N LEU A 144 12.05 -13.57 3.35
CA LEU A 144 11.84 -12.51 2.36
C LEU A 144 12.85 -12.60 1.21
N LEU A 145 14.10 -12.96 1.50
CA LEU A 145 15.14 -13.11 0.49
C LEU A 145 14.78 -14.21 -0.51
N GLU A 146 14.32 -15.36 -0.01
CA GLU A 146 13.90 -16.51 -0.84
C GLU A 146 12.64 -16.18 -1.64
N VAL A 147 11.61 -15.63 -0.98
CA VAL A 147 10.32 -15.27 -1.60
C VAL A 147 10.51 -14.17 -2.64
N SER A 148 11.45 -13.26 -2.43
CA SER A 148 11.79 -12.24 -3.43
C SER A 148 12.29 -12.87 -4.71
N GLY A 149 13.12 -13.93 -4.65
CA GLY A 149 13.69 -14.54 -5.84
C GLY A 149 14.44 -13.53 -6.73
N GLY A 150 15.08 -12.52 -6.11
CA GLY A 150 15.74 -11.41 -6.81
C GLY A 150 14.80 -10.27 -7.23
N ARG A 151 13.48 -10.41 -7.01
CA ARG A 151 12.52 -9.32 -7.24
C ARG A 151 12.76 -8.19 -6.25
N ARG A 152 12.58 -6.97 -6.73
CA ARG A 152 12.48 -5.79 -5.88
C ARG A 152 11.04 -5.64 -5.37
N GLY A 153 10.86 -4.88 -4.31
CA GLY A 153 9.54 -4.63 -3.76
C GLY A 153 9.43 -3.34 -3.00
N ARG A 154 8.30 -3.13 -2.35
CA ARG A 154 7.98 -1.92 -1.58
C ARG A 154 6.94 -2.20 -0.51
N ILE A 155 6.89 -1.34 0.49
CA ILE A 155 5.87 -1.37 1.54
C ILE A 155 4.60 -0.71 1.00
N VAL A 156 3.46 -1.40 1.06
CA VAL A 156 2.19 -1.02 0.41
C VAL A 156 1.02 -0.88 1.39
N ASN A 157 1.35 -0.47 2.61
CA ASN A 157 0.43 -0.31 3.73
C ASN A 157 -0.83 0.52 3.45
N ASN A 158 -0.75 1.47 2.52
CA ASN A 158 -1.82 2.42 2.22
C ASN A 158 -2.42 2.25 0.82
N ARG A 159 -2.04 1.17 0.11
CA ARG A 159 -2.49 0.92 -1.26
C ARG A 159 -4.01 0.76 -1.36
N TYR A 160 -4.60 0.14 -0.34
CA TYR A 160 -6.04 0.15 -0.10
C TYR A 160 -6.41 1.20 0.94
N ARG A 161 -7.49 1.94 0.69
CA ARG A 161 -7.97 3.06 1.53
C ARG A 161 -9.02 2.64 2.56
N PHE A 162 -8.87 1.44 3.11
CA PHE A 162 -9.68 0.98 4.24
C PHE A 162 -8.99 1.30 5.56
N ARG A 163 -9.76 1.38 6.64
CA ARG A 163 -9.20 1.52 7.98
C ARG A 163 -8.34 0.29 8.32
N PRO A 164 -7.03 0.44 8.58
CA PRO A 164 -6.17 -0.70 8.91
C PRO A 164 -6.44 -1.19 10.33
N LEU A 165 -6.22 -2.48 10.54
CA LEU A 165 -6.16 -3.10 11.86
C LEU A 165 -4.83 -2.77 12.55
N PRO A 166 -4.77 -2.82 13.90
CA PRO A 166 -3.50 -2.75 14.64
C PRO A 166 -2.54 -3.86 14.20
N ALA A 167 -1.23 -3.59 14.21
CA ALA A 167 -0.20 -4.53 13.76
C ALA A 167 -0.33 -5.92 14.40
N ASP A 168 -0.60 -5.99 15.71
CA ASP A 168 -0.78 -7.27 16.42
C ASP A 168 -1.95 -8.09 15.86
N MET A 169 -3.05 -7.44 15.48
CA MET A 169 -4.20 -8.10 14.85
C MET A 169 -3.89 -8.55 13.42
N VAL A 170 -3.13 -7.75 12.66
CA VAL A 170 -2.65 -8.16 11.32
C VAL A 170 -1.80 -9.42 11.44
N MET A 171 -0.89 -9.44 12.42
CA MET A 171 -0.03 -10.59 12.68
C MET A 171 -0.80 -11.81 13.17
N GLN A 172 -1.78 -11.63 14.06
CA GLN A 172 -2.65 -12.71 14.50
C GLN A 172 -3.46 -13.30 13.33
N ASN A 173 -4.00 -12.46 12.46
CA ASN A 173 -4.71 -12.90 11.25
C ASN A 173 -3.78 -13.72 10.34
N ALA A 174 -2.57 -13.24 10.08
CA ALA A 174 -1.63 -13.94 9.21
C ALA A 174 -1.14 -15.26 9.82
N ALA A 175 -0.69 -15.24 11.08
CA ALA A 175 -0.15 -16.42 11.76
C ALA A 175 -1.22 -17.49 12.03
N GLY A 176 -2.46 -17.10 12.31
CA GLY A 176 -3.56 -18.03 12.58
C GLY A 176 -3.99 -18.89 11.40
N HIS A 177 -3.51 -18.61 10.18
CA HIS A 177 -3.85 -19.35 8.96
C HIS A 177 -2.64 -20.07 8.35
N LEU A 178 -1.50 -20.10 9.02
CA LEU A 178 -0.32 -20.82 8.55
C LEU A 178 -0.62 -22.32 8.38
N GLY A 179 -0.18 -22.89 7.26
CA GLY A 179 -0.35 -24.29 6.92
C GLY A 179 -1.69 -24.66 6.28
N LEU A 180 -2.62 -23.71 6.09
CA LEU A 180 -3.84 -23.99 5.33
C LEU A 180 -3.53 -24.18 3.83
N HIS A 181 -4.19 -25.16 3.21
CA HIS A 181 -4.00 -25.51 1.81
C HIS A 181 -5.23 -25.18 0.93
N ARG A 182 -5.15 -25.45 -0.39
CA ARG A 182 -6.10 -25.03 -1.44
C ARG A 182 -7.59 -25.35 -1.15
N GLY A 183 -7.89 -26.35 -0.33
CA GLY A 183 -9.27 -26.70 0.07
C GLY A 183 -9.80 -25.96 1.31
N GLU A 184 -8.91 -25.30 2.05
CA GLU A 184 -9.20 -24.63 3.33
C GLU A 184 -9.09 -23.10 3.22
N ILE A 185 -8.36 -22.61 2.22
CA ILE A 185 -8.20 -21.18 1.96
C ILE A 185 -9.44 -20.59 1.27
N CYS A 186 -9.77 -19.36 1.65
CA CYS A 186 -10.86 -18.58 1.04
C CYS A 186 -10.36 -17.33 0.32
N TRP A 187 -9.07 -17.27 -0.06
CA TRP A 187 -8.49 -16.17 -0.83
C TRP A 187 -7.96 -16.69 -2.16
N ALA A 188 -8.27 -15.96 -3.24
CA ALA A 188 -7.88 -16.36 -4.59
C ALA A 188 -6.38 -16.16 -4.87
N ASP A 189 -5.76 -15.18 -4.21
CA ASP A 189 -4.37 -14.76 -4.44
C ASP A 189 -3.72 -14.14 -3.20
N SER A 190 -2.41 -13.92 -3.30
CA SER A 190 -1.60 -13.37 -2.21
C SER A 190 -1.99 -11.97 -1.78
N GLU A 191 -2.49 -11.16 -2.72
CA GLU A 191 -2.95 -9.81 -2.44
C GLU A 191 -4.22 -9.80 -1.60
N SER A 192 -5.20 -10.61 -1.99
CA SER A 192 -6.46 -10.75 -1.28
C SER A 192 -6.23 -11.26 0.15
N PHE A 193 -5.34 -12.22 0.34
CA PHE A 193 -4.95 -12.70 1.67
C PHE A 193 -4.26 -11.60 2.51
N ALA A 194 -3.26 -10.92 1.94
CA ALA A 194 -2.50 -9.89 2.64
C ALA A 194 -3.38 -8.67 3.01
N ALA A 195 -4.21 -8.22 2.07
CA ALA A 195 -5.16 -7.13 2.29
C ALA A 195 -6.23 -7.53 3.32
N TRP A 196 -6.74 -8.77 3.29
CA TRP A 196 -7.63 -9.25 4.35
C TRP A 196 -6.98 -9.22 5.73
N CYS A 197 -5.73 -9.68 5.85
CA CYS A 197 -5.01 -9.65 7.13
C CYS A 197 -4.92 -8.23 7.68
N ARG A 198 -4.66 -7.24 6.81
CA ARG A 198 -4.51 -5.83 7.20
C ARG A 198 -5.83 -5.12 7.50
N PHE A 199 -6.90 -5.38 6.75
CA PHE A 199 -8.13 -4.58 6.79
C PHE A 199 -9.34 -5.32 7.34
N GLY A 200 -9.29 -6.66 7.47
CA GLY A 200 -10.38 -7.49 8.01
C GLY A 200 -11.66 -7.52 7.16
N LYS A 201 -11.61 -6.98 5.94
CA LYS A 201 -12.77 -6.81 5.05
C LYS A 201 -13.16 -8.13 4.38
N ARG A 202 -14.41 -8.56 4.55
CA ARG A 202 -14.92 -9.85 4.03
C ARG A 202 -14.89 -9.93 2.51
N GLU A 203 -14.90 -8.78 1.83
CA GLU A 203 -14.87 -8.59 0.38
C GLU A 203 -13.58 -9.16 -0.26
N PHE A 204 -12.50 -9.30 0.52
CA PHE A 204 -11.28 -9.96 0.06
C PHE A 204 -11.38 -11.50 0.07
N LYS A 205 -12.41 -12.08 0.68
CA LYS A 205 -12.64 -13.53 0.69
C LYS A 205 -13.52 -13.94 -0.49
N ALA A 206 -13.22 -15.09 -1.07
CA ALA A 206 -14.03 -15.72 -2.11
C ALA A 206 -15.46 -15.92 -1.61
N GLY A 207 -16.44 -15.42 -2.37
CA GLY A 207 -17.86 -15.45 -1.98
C GLY A 207 -18.19 -14.57 -0.75
N GLY A 208 -17.25 -13.76 -0.29
CA GLY A 208 -17.43 -12.87 0.86
C GLY A 208 -18.55 -11.85 0.64
N GLU A 209 -18.87 -11.51 -0.60
CA GLU A 209 -19.95 -10.58 -0.97
C GLU A 209 -21.26 -11.29 -1.39
N ALA A 210 -21.30 -12.63 -1.31
CA ALA A 210 -22.53 -13.37 -1.57
C ALA A 210 -23.57 -13.06 -0.48
N HIS A 211 -24.72 -12.56 -0.92
CA HIS A 211 -25.71 -11.83 -0.12
C HIS A 211 -26.34 -12.68 0.99
N SER A 212 -26.47 -12.10 2.19
CA SER A 212 -27.65 -12.36 3.02
C SER A 212 -28.86 -11.66 2.39
N ALA A 213 -30.03 -12.30 2.39
CA ALA A 213 -31.26 -11.83 1.72
C ALA A 213 -31.73 -10.39 2.08
N ALA A 214 -31.22 -9.78 3.16
CA ALA A 214 -31.52 -8.41 3.56
C ALA A 214 -30.70 -7.32 2.81
N ALA A 215 -29.61 -7.68 2.12
CA ALA A 215 -28.71 -6.73 1.45
C ALA A 215 -29.14 -6.36 0.02
N ALA A 216 -30.14 -7.04 -0.55
CA ALA A 216 -30.62 -6.81 -1.91
C ALA A 216 -31.31 -5.44 -2.12
N ALA A 217 -31.60 -4.71 -1.03
CA ALA A 217 -32.22 -3.38 -1.07
C ALA A 217 -31.22 -2.22 -0.93
N GLN A 218 -29.98 -2.49 -0.51
CA GLN A 218 -28.88 -1.52 -0.61
C GLN A 218 -28.33 -1.61 -2.03
N GLN A 219 -28.15 -0.46 -2.68
CA GLN A 219 -27.65 -0.33 -4.06
C GLN A 219 -26.62 -1.42 -4.39
N GLN A 220 -26.82 -2.13 -5.50
CA GLN A 220 -25.86 -3.10 -6.05
C GLN A 220 -24.47 -2.48 -6.01
N GLN A 221 -23.66 -2.87 -5.03
CA GLN A 221 -22.37 -2.24 -4.80
C GLN A 221 -21.47 -2.57 -6.00
N GLN A 222 -21.18 -1.55 -6.81
CA GLN A 222 -20.37 -1.69 -8.02
C GLN A 222 -18.95 -1.22 -7.74
N TYR A 223 -18.00 -1.97 -8.29
CA TYR A 223 -16.59 -1.64 -8.27
C TYR A 223 -16.16 -1.11 -9.63
N PHE A 224 -15.42 -0.01 -9.64
CA PHE A 224 -14.91 0.63 -10.85
C PHE A 224 -13.39 0.59 -10.81
N LEU A 225 -12.76 -0.07 -11.79
CA LEU A 225 -11.31 -0.03 -11.98
C LEU A 225 -10.99 0.94 -13.11
N LYS A 226 -10.23 2.00 -12.79
CA LYS A 226 -9.65 2.89 -13.79
C LYS A 226 -8.21 2.48 -14.06
N VAL A 227 -7.91 2.14 -15.30
CA VAL A 227 -6.58 1.79 -15.81
C VAL A 227 -6.02 3.01 -16.53
N HIS A 228 -4.89 3.53 -16.05
CA HIS A 228 -4.24 4.73 -16.58
C HIS A 228 -3.08 4.32 -17.50
N LEU A 229 -3.18 4.69 -18.78
CA LEU A 229 -2.18 4.39 -19.79
C LEU A 229 -1.35 5.63 -20.12
N SER A 230 -0.07 5.44 -20.47
CA SER A 230 0.92 6.49 -20.74
C SER A 230 0.57 7.45 -21.90
N GLY A 231 -0.50 7.18 -22.66
CA GLY A 231 -0.96 7.94 -23.83
C GLY A 231 -2.23 8.76 -23.62
N SER A 232 -2.57 9.13 -22.37
CA SER A 232 -3.71 9.98 -21.93
C SER A 232 -5.10 9.33 -21.82
N GLY A 233 -5.23 8.03 -22.14
CA GLY A 233 -6.49 7.30 -21.99
C GLY A 233 -6.66 6.67 -20.61
N VAL A 234 -7.78 6.96 -19.95
CA VAL A 234 -8.23 6.23 -18.74
C VAL A 234 -9.32 5.25 -19.15
N HIS A 235 -9.07 3.95 -19.02
CA HIS A 235 -10.07 2.92 -19.28
C HIS A 235 -10.79 2.55 -17.99
N THR A 236 -12.11 2.61 -17.98
CA THR A 236 -12.93 2.25 -16.81
C THR A 236 -13.62 0.92 -17.03
N LEU A 237 -13.40 -0.03 -16.13
CA LEU A 237 -14.05 -1.35 -16.08
C LEU A 237 -14.96 -1.42 -14.85
N VAL A 238 -16.09 -2.13 -14.97
CA VAL A 238 -17.11 -2.24 -13.91
C VAL A 238 -17.26 -3.70 -13.48
N PHE A 239 -17.26 -3.95 -12.18
CA PHE A 239 -17.35 -5.27 -11.57
C PHE A 239 -18.44 -5.31 -10.50
N ARG A 240 -18.97 -6.52 -10.25
CA ARG A 240 -19.97 -6.78 -9.20
C ARG A 240 -19.35 -7.23 -7.88
N SER A 241 -18.05 -7.50 -7.87
CA SER A 241 -17.31 -7.92 -6.69
C SER A 241 -15.91 -7.34 -6.68
N LEU A 242 -15.35 -7.17 -5.48
CA LEU A 242 -13.96 -6.76 -5.28
C LEU A 242 -13.01 -7.83 -5.81
N GLU A 243 -13.37 -9.11 -5.63
CA GLU A 243 -12.60 -10.26 -6.09
C GLU A 243 -12.38 -10.23 -7.62
N ASP A 244 -13.45 -10.01 -8.41
CA ASP A 244 -13.35 -9.96 -9.86
C ASP A 244 -12.48 -8.78 -10.33
N MET A 245 -12.60 -7.63 -9.65
CA MET A 245 -11.82 -6.44 -9.94
C MET A 245 -10.32 -6.67 -9.68
N ILE A 246 -9.97 -7.27 -8.53
CA ILE A 246 -8.58 -7.62 -8.18
C ILE A 246 -8.03 -8.61 -9.21
N ARG A 247 -8.80 -9.64 -9.55
CA ARG A 247 -8.41 -10.66 -10.54
C ARG A 247 -8.08 -10.04 -11.89
N GLU A 248 -8.93 -9.11 -12.36
CA GLU A 248 -8.71 -8.43 -13.64
C GLU A 248 -7.49 -7.50 -13.59
N ARG A 249 -7.31 -6.71 -12.52
CA ARG A 249 -6.11 -5.87 -12.36
C ARG A 249 -4.84 -6.72 -12.42
N ARG A 250 -4.80 -7.82 -11.67
CA ARG A 250 -3.65 -8.76 -11.64
C ARG A 250 -3.41 -9.40 -13.00
N ARG A 251 -4.46 -9.70 -13.78
CA ARG A 251 -4.35 -10.17 -15.17
C ARG A 251 -3.70 -9.11 -16.07
N VAL A 252 -4.10 -7.84 -15.94
CA VAL A 252 -3.50 -6.73 -16.68
C VAL A 252 -2.02 -6.56 -16.31
N ASP A 253 -1.67 -6.58 -15.02
CA ASP A 253 -0.27 -6.56 -14.55
C ASP A 253 0.57 -7.69 -15.17
N ALA A 254 0.04 -8.92 -15.18
CA ALA A 254 0.74 -10.09 -15.72
C ALA A 254 0.90 -10.06 -17.25
N SER A 255 -0.07 -9.48 -17.97
CA SER A 255 -0.06 -9.47 -19.43
C SER A 255 0.87 -8.41 -20.06
N GLY A 256 1.33 -7.43 -19.29
CA GLY A 256 2.25 -6.40 -19.80
C GLY A 256 1.66 -5.54 -20.94
N ILE A 257 0.32 -5.49 -21.06
CA ILE A 257 -0.47 -4.87 -22.14
C ILE A 257 -0.23 -3.34 -22.32
N LEU A 258 0.67 -2.74 -21.54
CA LEU A 258 1.25 -1.42 -21.83
C LEU A 258 1.69 -1.24 -23.29
N LYS A 259 2.12 -2.32 -23.98
CA LYS A 259 2.50 -2.27 -25.41
C LYS A 259 1.34 -2.44 -26.40
N GLU A 260 0.29 -3.20 -26.08
CA GLU A 260 -0.79 -3.47 -27.04
C GLU A 260 -1.87 -2.37 -27.03
N LEU A 261 -2.22 -1.82 -25.86
CA LEU A 261 -3.22 -0.74 -25.80
C LEU A 261 -2.68 0.61 -26.29
N SER A 262 -1.36 0.80 -26.31
CA SER A 262 -0.74 1.97 -26.97
C SER A 262 -0.79 1.89 -28.50
N LEU A 263 -0.87 0.69 -29.07
CA LEU A 263 -0.89 0.47 -30.53
C LEU A 263 -2.30 0.63 -31.12
N VAL A 264 -3.35 0.36 -30.34
CA VAL A 264 -4.75 0.44 -30.82
C VAL A 264 -5.23 1.88 -31.00
N ASN A 265 -4.62 2.86 -30.33
CA ASN A 265 -4.96 4.28 -30.48
C ASN A 265 -4.20 5.01 -31.62
N GLY A 266 -3.33 4.31 -32.36
CA GLY A 266 -2.57 4.87 -33.48
C GLY A 266 -3.25 4.77 -34.86
N GLY A 267 -4.48 4.23 -34.94
CA GLY A 267 -5.18 3.98 -36.19
C GLY A 267 -6.35 4.92 -36.44
N LYS A 268 -6.08 6.20 -36.69
CA LYS A 268 -7.00 7.10 -37.42
C LYS A 268 -6.17 8.02 -38.31
N GLU A 269 -5.93 7.58 -39.55
CA GLU A 269 -5.76 8.47 -40.70
C GLU A 269 -7.14 8.78 -41.30
#